data_AF-A0A2V6DR34-F1
#
_entry.id   AF-A0A2V6DR34-F1
#
_cell.length_a   1.000
_cell.length_b   1.000
_cell.length_c   1.000
_cell.angle_alpha   90.00
_cell.angle_beta   90.00
_cell.angle_gamma   90.00
#
_symmetry.space_group_name_H-M   'P 1'
#
loop_
_entity.id
_entity.type
_entity.pdbx_description
1 polymer ?
#
loop_
_entity_poly.entity_id
_entity_poly.type
_entity_poly.pdbx_seq_one_letter_code
_entity_poly.pdbx_strand_id
1 'polypeptide(L)'
;MVDALAAYYLCTGDPESALKFWREAPAEPVFQRQRHCGIVKAHLLQALEAAKAGLVTLAGQNRSNLGSEIQLQGHAATLISDAERELEDLQDGIKRLIPEMVEANQARARAH
;
A
#
# COMPACT_ATOMS: atom_id res chain seq x y z
N MET A 1 15.28 -19.78 7.25
CA MET A 1 15.91 -18.96 6.18
C MET A 1 14.87 -18.28 5.29
N VAL A 2 13.83 -18.99 4.83
CA VAL A 2 12.80 -18.40 3.95
C VAL A 2 11.99 -17.29 4.62
N ASP A 3 11.61 -17.42 5.90
CA ASP A 3 10.87 -16.36 6.60
C ASP A 3 11.68 -15.06 6.77
N ALA A 4 13.02 -15.16 6.93
CA ALA A 4 13.89 -13.99 7.00
C ALA A 4 14.01 -13.30 5.63
N LEU A 5 14.06 -14.08 4.55
CA LEU A 5 14.10 -13.55 3.19
C LEU A 5 12.77 -12.88 2.81
N ALA A 6 11.64 -13.49 3.17
CA ALA A 6 10.32 -12.90 2.97
C ALA A 6 10.14 -11.60 3.76
N ALA A 7 10.62 -11.57 5.02
CA ALA A 7 10.62 -10.34 5.82
C ALA A 7 11.50 -9.25 5.20
N TYR A 8 12.66 -9.60 4.64
CA TYR A 8 13.51 -8.66 3.91
C TYR A 8 12.79 -8.04 2.70
N TYR A 9 12.19 -8.87 1.83
CA TYR A 9 11.45 -8.36 0.67
C TYR A 9 10.31 -7.43 1.07
N LEU A 10 9.58 -7.83 2.11
CA LEU A 10 8.53 -7.01 2.69
C LEU A 10 9.12 -5.65 3.12
N CYS A 11 10.19 -5.64 3.92
CA CYS A 11 10.87 -4.41 4.36
C CYS A 11 11.35 -3.52 3.21
N THR A 12 11.78 -4.10 2.08
CA THR A 12 12.22 -3.34 0.90
C THR A 12 11.10 -2.84 0.00
N GLY A 13 9.83 -3.03 0.39
CA GLY A 13 8.67 -2.60 -0.39
C GLY A 13 8.35 -3.51 -1.56
N ASP A 14 8.68 -4.80 -1.46
CA ASP A 14 8.30 -5.84 -2.43
C ASP A 14 7.39 -6.88 -1.76
N PRO A 15 6.11 -6.53 -1.52
CA PRO A 15 5.17 -7.43 -0.86
C PRO A 15 4.84 -8.65 -1.71
N GLU A 16 4.98 -8.59 -3.04
CA GLU A 16 4.68 -9.70 -3.94
C GLU A 16 5.74 -10.81 -3.81
N SER A 17 7.02 -10.45 -3.85
CA SER A 17 8.11 -11.39 -3.58
C SER A 17 8.01 -11.97 -2.18
N ALA A 18 7.70 -11.14 -1.17
CA ALA A 18 7.52 -11.62 0.21
C ALA A 18 6.42 -12.69 0.32
N LEU A 19 5.26 -12.45 -0.30
CA LEU A 19 4.15 -13.40 -0.33
C LEU A 19 4.51 -14.70 -1.04
N LYS A 20 5.27 -14.64 -2.14
CA LYS A 20 5.74 -15.83 -2.86
C LYS A 20 6.58 -16.73 -1.94
N PHE A 21 7.55 -16.16 -1.23
CA PHE A 21 8.38 -16.92 -0.30
C PHE A 21 7.58 -17.55 0.84
N TRP A 22 6.63 -16.83 1.44
CA TRP A 22 5.81 -17.40 2.51
C TRP A 22 4.83 -18.48 2.06
N ARG A 23 4.36 -18.44 0.80
CA ARG A 23 3.49 -19.47 0.21
C ARG A 23 4.25 -20.76 -0.13
N GLU A 24 5.48 -20.63 -0.61
CA GLU A 24 6.31 -21.77 -1.04
C GLU A 24 7.07 -22.42 0.12
N ALA A 25 7.24 -21.72 1.25
CA ALA A 25 7.97 -22.22 2.40
C ALA A 25 7.20 -23.33 3.16
N PRO A 26 7.87 -24.39 3.63
CA PRO A 26 7.28 -25.35 4.55
C PRO A 26 6.69 -24.65 5.78
N ALA A 27 5.51 -25.08 6.23
CA ALA A 27 4.87 -24.54 7.42
C ALA A 27 5.54 -25.09 8.68
N GLU A 28 6.65 -24.48 9.08
CA GLU A 28 7.27 -24.75 10.38
C GLU A 28 6.42 -24.11 11.49
N PRO A 29 5.90 -24.87 12.47
CA PRO A 29 5.00 -24.34 13.50
C PRO A 29 5.59 -23.17 14.29
N VAL A 30 6.92 -23.18 14.49
CA VAL A 30 7.65 -22.16 15.25
C VAL A 30 7.57 -20.77 14.60
N PHE A 31 7.47 -20.71 13.27
CA PHE A 31 7.42 -19.45 12.51
C PHE A 31 6.01 -19.08 12.04
N GLN A 32 5.01 -19.91 12.32
CA GLN A 32 3.65 -19.75 11.82
C GLN A 32 3.04 -18.39 12.19
N ARG A 33 3.22 -17.92 13.43
CA ARG A 33 2.71 -16.61 13.87
C ARG A 33 3.36 -15.46 13.10
N GLN A 34 4.70 -15.49 12.97
CA GLN A 34 5.46 -14.45 12.28
C GLN A 34 5.08 -14.40 10.80
N ARG A 35 4.93 -15.57 10.17
CA ARG A 35 4.49 -15.70 8.79
C ARG A 35 3.10 -15.09 8.56
N HIS A 36 2.10 -15.46 9.37
CA HIS A 36 0.76 -14.88 9.22
C HIS A 36 0.76 -13.38 9.41
N CYS A 37 1.51 -12.88 10.39
CA CYS A 37 1.67 -11.44 10.59
C CYS A 37 2.27 -10.78 9.34
N GLY A 38 3.35 -11.35 8.78
CA GLY A 38 3.98 -10.89 7.56
C GLY A 38 3.04 -10.87 6.34
N ILE A 39 2.25 -11.93 6.14
CA ILE A 39 1.26 -12.02 5.05
C ILE A 39 0.20 -10.92 5.17
N VAL A 40 -0.33 -10.69 6.38
CA VAL A 40 -1.31 -9.60 6.61
C VAL A 40 -0.68 -8.25 6.29
N LYS A 41 0.56 -8.02 6.73
CA LYS A 41 1.31 -6.79 6.43
C LYS A 41 1.49 -6.59 4.92
N ALA A 42 1.84 -7.64 4.18
CA ALA A 42 1.99 -7.59 2.73
C ALA A 42 0.68 -7.18 2.03
N HIS A 43 -0.45 -7.77 2.42
CA HIS A 43 -1.75 -7.42 1.85
C HIS A 43 -2.20 -6.00 2.17
N LEU A 44 -1.93 -5.50 3.38
CA LEU A 44 -2.23 -4.11 3.74
C LEU A 44 -1.46 -3.12 2.85
N LEU A 45 -0.21 -3.42 2.50
CA LEU A 45 0.58 -2.57 1.60
C LEU A 45 0.05 -2.60 0.17
N GLN A 46 -0.26 -3.79 -0.35
CA GLN A 46 -0.86 -3.90 -1.68
C GLN A 46 -2.18 -3.14 -1.77
N ALA A 47 -3.01 -3.21 -0.72
CA ALA A 47 -4.25 -2.44 -0.64
C ALA A 47 -4.00 -0.93 -0.64
N LEU A 48 -2.99 -0.47 0.11
CA LEU A 48 -2.59 0.94 0.14
C LEU A 48 -2.08 1.44 -1.21
N GLU A 49 -1.25 0.64 -1.89
CA GLU A 49 -0.73 0.95 -3.23
C GLU A 49 -1.84 1.00 -4.28
N ALA A 50 -2.78 0.04 -4.23
CA ALA A 50 -3.94 0.03 -5.11
C ALA A 50 -4.85 1.25 -4.87
N ALA A 51 -5.08 1.63 -3.60
CA ALA A 51 -5.84 2.82 -3.25
C ALA A 51 -5.17 4.09 -3.78
N LYS A 52 -3.84 4.23 -3.61
CA LYS A 52 -3.04 5.34 -4.17
C LYS A 52 -3.16 5.42 -5.69
N ALA A 53 -2.97 4.29 -6.38
CA ALA A 53 -3.07 4.24 -7.84
C ALA A 53 -4.47 4.61 -8.34
N GLY A 54 -5.53 4.15 -7.65
CA GLY A 54 -6.91 4.52 -7.94
C GLY A 54 -7.15 6.02 -7.80
N LEU A 55 -6.65 6.63 -6.73
CA LEU A 55 -6.78 8.07 -6.47
C LEU A 55 -6.06 8.92 -7.52
N VAL A 56 -4.84 8.53 -7.91
CA VAL A 56 -4.09 9.16 -9.02
C VAL A 56 -4.86 9.04 -10.34
N THR A 57 -5.47 7.88 -10.61
CA THR A 57 -6.27 7.67 -11.82
C THR A 57 -7.49 8.59 -11.86
N LEU A 58 -8.22 8.70 -10.73
CA LEU A 58 -9.39 9.58 -10.60
C LEU A 58 -9.00 11.07 -10.75
N ALA A 59 -7.91 11.49 -10.11
CA ALA A 59 -7.40 12.86 -10.24
C ALA A 59 -6.96 13.18 -11.67
N GLY A 60 -6.34 12.23 -12.37
CA GLY A 60 -5.94 12.36 -13.77
C GLY A 60 -7.12 12.48 -14.75
N GLN A 61 -8.19 11.70 -14.52
CA GLN A 61 -9.41 11.72 -15.34
C GLN A 61 -10.19 13.03 -15.24
N ASN A 62 -10.18 13.69 -14.08
CA ASN A 62 -10.78 15.02 -13.93
C ASN A 62 -10.06 16.09 -14.76
N ARG A 63 -8.77 15.89 -15.08
CA ARG A 63 -7.99 16.85 -15.88
C ARG A 63 -8.24 16.73 -17.39
N SER A 64 -8.66 15.57 -17.88
CA SER A 64 -8.90 15.31 -19.31
C SER A 64 -10.34 15.55 -19.75
N ASN A 65 -11.29 15.70 -18.81
CA ASN A 65 -12.73 15.87 -19.08
C ASN A 65 -13.20 17.32 -18.89
N LEU A 66 -12.50 18.31 -19.45
CA LEU A 66 -12.95 19.72 -19.46
C LEU A 66 -14.31 19.93 -20.18
N GLY A 67 -14.79 18.96 -20.96
CA GLY A 67 -16.07 19.05 -21.69
C GLY A 67 -17.32 18.75 -20.85
N SER A 68 -17.17 18.15 -19.66
CA SER A 68 -18.30 17.70 -18.81
C SER A 68 -18.41 18.51 -17.49
N GLU A 69 -17.60 19.55 -17.34
CA GLU A 69 -17.30 20.23 -16.06
C GLU A 69 -18.46 21.03 -15.43
N ILE A 70 -19.56 21.29 -16.13
CA ILE A 70 -20.54 22.28 -15.62
C ILE A 70 -21.45 21.73 -14.51
N GLN A 71 -21.51 20.41 -14.24
CA GLN A 71 -22.44 19.85 -13.24
C GLN A 71 -21.82 19.11 -12.04
N LEU A 72 -20.52 18.82 -12.02
CA LEU A 72 -19.90 17.95 -10.98
C LEU A 72 -18.73 18.57 -10.20
N GLN A 73 -18.28 19.78 -10.57
CA GLN A 73 -17.02 20.37 -10.10
C GLN A 73 -16.97 20.59 -8.58
N GLY A 74 -18.11 20.87 -7.95
CA GLY A 74 -18.19 21.05 -6.50
C GLY A 74 -18.36 19.78 -5.68
N HIS A 75 -18.72 18.64 -6.29
CA HIS A 75 -18.96 17.38 -5.56
C HIS A 75 -17.79 16.41 -5.72
N ALA A 76 -17.21 16.34 -6.93
CA ALA A 76 -16.05 15.49 -7.19
C ALA A 76 -14.78 15.96 -6.45
N ALA A 77 -14.57 17.28 -6.31
CA ALA A 77 -13.43 17.82 -5.58
C ALA A 77 -13.46 17.47 -4.08
N THR A 78 -14.64 17.56 -3.46
CA THR A 78 -14.85 17.22 -2.05
C THR A 78 -14.68 15.72 -1.82
N LEU A 79 -15.21 14.88 -2.72
CA LEU A 79 -15.04 13.42 -2.66
C LEU A 79 -13.57 12.99 -2.81
N ILE A 80 -12.80 13.66 -3.68
CA ILE A 80 -11.37 13.40 -3.82
C ILE A 80 -10.62 13.81 -2.54
N SER A 81 -10.92 14.99 -1.99
CA SER A 81 -10.28 15.46 -0.77
C SER A 81 -10.61 14.58 0.45
N ASP A 82 -11.86 14.12 0.58
CA ASP A 82 -12.26 13.18 1.62
C ASP A 82 -11.55 11.83 1.44
N ALA A 83 -11.44 11.32 0.21
CA ALA A 83 -10.70 10.08 -0.09
C ALA A 83 -9.19 10.21 0.18
N GLU A 84 -8.58 11.37 -0.09
CA GLU A 84 -7.18 11.67 0.25
C GLU A 84 -6.97 11.62 1.77
N ARG A 85 -7.88 12.23 2.55
CA ARG A 85 -7.83 12.17 4.02
C ARG A 85 -7.96 10.74 4.54
N GLU A 86 -8.92 9.97 4.03
CA GLU A 86 -9.07 8.55 4.42
C GLU A 86 -7.84 7.72 4.06
N LEU A 87 -7.19 8.03 2.94
CA LEU A 87 -5.95 7.39 2.52
C LEU A 87 -4.77 7.75 3.44
N GLU A 88 -4.68 8.99 3.89
CA GLU A 88 -3.71 9.43 4.90
C GLU A 88 -3.94 8.69 6.23
N ASP A 89 -5.18 8.61 6.70
CA ASP A 89 -5.54 7.87 7.91
C ASP A 89 -5.18 6.37 7.79
N LEU A 90 -5.46 5.76 6.64
CA LEU A 90 -5.07 4.38 6.35
C LEU A 90 -3.54 4.22 6.35
N GLN A 91 -2.82 5.13 5.70
CA GLN A 91 -1.36 5.12 5.66
C GLN A 91 -0.77 5.26 7.08
N ASP A 92 -1.33 6.13 7.91
CA ASP A 92 -0.90 6.32 9.29
C ASP A 92 -1.26 5.12 10.19
N GLY A 93 -2.41 4.49 9.97
CA GLY A 93 -2.76 3.21 10.60
C GLY A 93 -1.75 2.11 10.27
N ILE A 94 -1.38 1.98 9.00
CA ILE A 94 -0.38 1.01 8.54
C ILE A 94 1.01 1.35 9.12
N LYS A 95 1.41 2.63 9.17
CA LYS A 95 2.65 3.08 9.82
C LYS A 95 2.75 2.63 11.27
N ARG A 96 1.67 2.76 12.04
CA ARG A 96 1.63 2.34 13.46
C ARG A 96 1.79 0.84 13.62
N LEU A 97 1.28 0.05 12.67
CA LEU A 97 1.37 -1.41 12.67
C LEU A 97 2.72 -1.92 12.15
N ILE A 98 3.40 -1.13 11.31
CA ILE A 98 4.64 -1.52 10.63
C ILE A 98 5.60 -0.33 10.50
N PRO A 99 6.26 0.10 11.58
CA PRO A 99 7.09 1.30 11.58
C PRO A 99 8.29 1.21 10.63
N GLU A 100 8.93 0.03 10.58
CA GLU A 100 10.19 -0.24 9.87
C GLU A 100 10.07 -0.14 8.34
N MET A 101 8.86 -0.25 7.80
CA MET A 101 8.62 -0.33 6.36
C MET A 101 8.37 1.01 5.67
N VAL A 102 7.90 2.00 6.43
CA VAL A 102 7.53 3.30 5.86
C VAL A 102 8.76 4.14 5.54
N GLU A 103 9.83 4.00 6.32
CA GLU A 103 11.09 4.69 6.01
C GLU A 103 11.74 4.17 4.73
N ALA A 104 11.68 2.85 4.47
CA ALA A 104 12.24 2.24 3.26
C ALA A 104 11.49 2.68 1.98
N ASN A 105 10.16 2.76 2.02
CA ASN A 105 9.36 3.24 0.89
C ASN A 105 9.51 4.76 0.65
N GLN A 106 9.70 5.56 1.69
CA GLN A 106 9.98 7.00 1.54
C GLN A 106 11.38 7.28 0.98
N ALA A 107 12.38 6.44 1.29
CA ALA A 107 13.71 6.56 0.70
C ALA A 107 13.71 6.29 -0.81
N ARG A 108 12.89 5.33 -1.27
CA ARG A 108 12.76 4.98 -2.70
C ARG A 108 11.99 6.02 -3.50
N ALA A 109 10.96 6.64 -2.92
CA ALA A 109 10.22 7.74 -3.54
C ALA A 109 11.02 9.05 -3.65
N ARG A 110 12.12 9.19 -2.91
CA ARG A 110 13.07 10.33 -3.01
C ARG A 110 14.24 10.06 -3.96
N ALA A 111 14.42 8.82 -4.41
CA ALA A 111 15.50 8.40 -5.30
C ALA A 111 15.09 8.38 -6.79
N HIS A 112 13.82 8.68 -7.08
CA HIS A 112 13.23 8.85 -8.41
C HIS A 112 12.56 10.22 -8.51
#